data_AF-A0ABD6XQU9-F1
#
_entry.id   AF-A0ABD6XQU9-F1
#
_cell.length_a   1.000
_cell.length_b   1.000
_cell.length_c   1.000
_cell.angle_alpha   90.00
_cell.angle_beta   90.00
_cell.angle_gamma   90.00
#
_symmetry.space_group_name_H-M   'P 1'
#
loop_
_entity.id
_entity.type
_entity.pdbx_description
1 polymer ?
#
loop_
_entity_poly.entity_id
_entity_poly.type
_entity_poly.pdbx_seq_one_letter_code
_entity_poly.pdbx_strand_id
1 'polypeptide(L)'
;MALKGIFTVNDADYSPLLIYGIGTFMAYSGNREYRNRAGCIAVPDNGPIPDGLYHIVKRPTGGWKGIIRTDLHDFYSWPTSTPVIKYEWFALYRDDGRIDDHMWVNNVERGSFRLHPRGPLGVSLGCITLQHRTDFIAIRQALLSTSQVKLRNGLMSFGTIEVVLNGSKTCPSGV
;
A
#
# COMPACT_ATOMS: atom_id res chain seq x y z
N MET A 1 2.97 -5.48 21.21
CA MET A 1 3.53 -6.32 20.13
C MET A 1 3.27 -5.63 18.81
N ALA A 2 4.18 -5.72 17.83
CA ALA A 2 3.96 -5.14 16.50
C ALA A 2 2.73 -5.74 15.82
N LEU A 3 1.96 -4.91 15.10
CA LEU A 3 0.75 -5.37 14.42
C LEU A 3 1.10 -6.25 13.23
N LYS A 4 0.24 -7.23 12.96
CA LYS A 4 0.34 -8.11 11.79
C LYS A 4 -0.95 -8.03 11.00
N GLY A 5 -0.86 -8.18 9.69
CA GLY A 5 -2.01 -8.23 8.81
C GLY A 5 -1.78 -9.10 7.59
N ILE A 6 -2.86 -9.39 6.89
CA ILE A 6 -2.90 -10.15 5.64
C ILE A 6 -3.76 -9.38 4.65
N PHE A 7 -3.23 -9.12 3.46
CA PHE A 7 -3.98 -8.58 2.34
C PHE A 7 -4.08 -9.64 1.24
N THR A 8 -5.31 -10.02 0.87
CA THR A 8 -5.53 -11.09 -0.10
C THR A 8 -5.99 -10.53 -1.44
N VAL A 9 -5.10 -10.47 -2.42
CA VAL A 9 -5.41 -10.06 -3.80
C VAL A 9 -6.17 -11.19 -4.49
N ASN A 10 -7.46 -10.99 -4.78
CA ASN A 10 -8.39 -12.08 -5.10
C ASN A 10 -9.34 -11.80 -6.29
N ASP A 11 -8.92 -10.99 -7.25
CA ASP A 11 -9.67 -10.61 -8.48
C ASP A 11 -11.02 -9.91 -8.27
N ALA A 12 -11.42 -9.64 -7.02
CA ALA A 12 -12.62 -8.90 -6.68
C ALA A 12 -12.40 -7.38 -6.76
N ASP A 13 -13.48 -6.59 -6.86
CA ASP A 13 -13.38 -5.12 -6.83
C ASP A 13 -12.73 -4.59 -5.54
N TYR A 14 -12.99 -5.28 -4.43
CA TYR A 14 -12.36 -5.07 -3.12
C TYR A 14 -11.91 -6.40 -2.54
N SER A 15 -10.68 -6.40 -2.07
CA SER A 15 -9.98 -7.50 -1.43
C SER A 15 -9.90 -7.28 0.07
N PRO A 16 -9.96 -8.34 0.90
CA PRO A 16 -9.90 -8.19 2.35
C PRO A 16 -8.48 -7.83 2.80
N LEU A 17 -8.39 -6.78 3.63
CA LEU A 17 -7.22 -6.49 4.46
C LEU A 17 -7.57 -6.82 5.91
N LEU A 18 -7.06 -7.95 6.40
CA LEU A 18 -7.16 -8.34 7.81
C LEU A 18 -5.99 -7.71 8.58
N ILE A 19 -6.27 -7.00 9.68
CA ILE A 19 -5.28 -6.58 10.66
C ILE A 19 -5.63 -7.25 12.00
N TYR A 20 -4.75 -8.11 12.50
CA TYR A 20 -5.00 -8.89 13.71
C TYR A 20 -5.24 -7.99 14.92
N GLY A 21 -6.33 -8.26 15.65
CA GLY A 21 -6.76 -7.48 16.80
C GLY A 21 -7.48 -6.17 16.48
N ILE A 22 -7.60 -5.80 15.20
CA ILE A 22 -8.24 -4.54 14.77
C ILE A 22 -9.49 -4.82 13.93
N GLY A 23 -9.41 -5.65 12.89
CA GLY A 23 -10.55 -5.98 12.05
C GLY A 23 -10.19 -6.38 10.62
N THR A 24 -11.22 -6.57 9.79
CA THR A 24 -11.09 -6.81 8.35
C THR A 24 -11.68 -5.64 7.58
N PHE A 25 -10.95 -5.15 6.59
CA PHE A 25 -11.26 -3.92 5.87
C PHE A 25 -11.34 -4.15 4.37
N MET A 26 -12.17 -3.36 3.69
CA MET A 26 -12.21 -3.34 2.23
C MET A 26 -11.04 -2.53 1.68
N ALA A 27 -10.12 -3.21 1.01
CA ALA A 27 -8.98 -2.60 0.36
C ALA A 27 -8.86 -3.04 -1.10
N TYR A 28 -8.01 -2.40 -1.86
CA TYR A 28 -7.67 -2.82 -3.21
C TYR A 28 -6.25 -2.41 -3.56
N SER A 29 -5.67 -3.09 -4.54
CA SER A 29 -4.37 -2.78 -5.09
C SER A 29 -4.39 -2.86 -6.61
N GLY A 30 -3.64 -1.98 -7.27
CA GLY A 30 -3.68 -1.85 -8.71
C GLY A 30 -4.86 -0.99 -9.20
N ASN A 31 -4.84 -0.71 -10.50
CA ASN A 31 -5.66 0.33 -11.11
C ASN A 31 -6.37 -0.20 -12.36
N ARG A 32 -7.51 0.42 -12.70
CA ARG A 32 -8.30 0.08 -13.89
C ARG A 32 -8.59 -1.43 -13.98
N GLU A 33 -8.41 -2.04 -15.15
CA GLU A 33 -8.63 -3.47 -15.37
C GLU A 33 -7.72 -4.40 -14.55
N TYR A 34 -6.61 -3.88 -14.00
CA TYR A 34 -5.62 -4.65 -13.23
C TYR A 34 -5.91 -4.66 -11.72
N ARG A 35 -6.95 -3.95 -11.26
CA ARG A 35 -7.31 -3.90 -9.84
C ARG A 35 -7.54 -5.31 -9.29
N ASN A 36 -6.82 -5.62 -8.22
CA ASN A 36 -6.80 -6.88 -7.51
C ASN A 36 -6.57 -8.11 -8.41
N ARG A 37 -6.03 -7.94 -9.63
CA ARG A 37 -5.76 -9.05 -10.54
C ARG A 37 -4.46 -9.74 -10.18
N ALA A 38 -4.55 -10.91 -9.54
CA ALA A 38 -3.39 -11.62 -9.00
C ALA A 38 -2.31 -11.92 -10.05
N GLY A 39 -2.70 -12.21 -11.30
CA GLY A 39 -1.79 -12.46 -12.42
C GLY A 39 -1.10 -11.22 -13.00
N CYS A 40 -1.45 -10.01 -12.55
CA CYS A 40 -0.99 -8.75 -13.15
C CYS A 40 0.09 -8.01 -12.32
N ILE A 41 0.77 -8.68 -11.38
CA ILE A 41 1.79 -8.07 -10.52
C ILE A 41 3.01 -7.51 -11.26
N ALA A 42 3.21 -7.91 -12.53
CA ALA A 42 4.27 -7.42 -13.39
C ALA A 42 3.79 -6.34 -14.38
N VAL A 43 2.59 -5.77 -14.20
CA VAL A 43 2.14 -4.63 -14.99
C VAL A 43 2.73 -3.33 -14.41
N PRO A 44 3.48 -2.53 -15.21
CA PRO A 44 4.07 -1.28 -14.75
C PRO A 44 3.01 -0.34 -14.17
N ASP A 45 3.27 0.18 -12.97
CA ASP A 45 2.41 1.03 -12.14
C ASP A 45 1.03 0.46 -11.80
N ASN A 46 0.23 0.04 -12.78
CA ASN A 46 -1.18 -0.32 -12.61
C ASN A 46 -1.40 -1.71 -12.02
N GLY A 47 -0.40 -2.60 -12.04
CA GLY A 47 -0.52 -3.92 -11.42
C GLY A 47 -0.73 -3.84 -9.90
N PRO A 48 -1.34 -4.85 -9.26
CA PRO A 48 -1.41 -4.89 -7.81
C PRO A 48 -0.01 -5.04 -7.20
N ILE A 49 0.05 -4.84 -5.88
CA ILE A 49 1.22 -5.13 -5.06
C ILE A 49 1.59 -6.62 -5.20
N PRO A 50 2.87 -6.96 -5.46
CA PRO A 50 3.33 -8.34 -5.50
C PRO A 50 3.13 -9.06 -4.16
N ASP A 51 3.14 -10.40 -4.19
CA ASP A 51 3.13 -11.21 -2.96
C ASP A 51 4.38 -10.99 -2.11
N GLY A 52 4.24 -11.27 -0.83
CA GLY A 52 5.35 -11.27 0.13
C GLY A 52 5.00 -10.55 1.42
N LEU A 53 5.98 -10.51 2.33
CA LEU A 53 5.84 -9.80 3.60
C LEU A 53 6.33 -8.37 3.44
N TYR A 54 5.56 -7.41 3.92
CA TYR A 54 5.88 -5.98 3.85
C TYR A 54 5.91 -5.35 5.23
N HIS A 55 6.99 -4.66 5.56
CA HIS A 55 7.08 -3.80 6.73
C HIS A 55 6.31 -2.51 6.51
N ILE A 56 5.45 -2.17 7.47
CA ILE A 56 4.81 -0.87 7.56
C ILE A 56 5.80 0.08 8.23
N VAL A 57 6.33 1.04 7.48
CA VAL A 57 7.29 2.03 7.97
C VAL A 57 6.77 3.44 7.75
N LYS A 58 7.34 4.41 8.47
CA LYS A 58 7.04 5.82 8.23
C LYS A 58 7.41 6.15 6.79
N ARG A 59 6.49 6.75 6.04
CA ARG A 59 6.77 7.19 4.67
C ARG A 59 7.96 8.15 4.68
N PRO A 60 9.01 7.92 3.88
CA PRO A 60 10.04 8.93 3.67
C PRO A 60 9.38 10.13 3.01
N THR A 61 9.33 11.24 3.72
CA THR A 61 9.12 12.54 3.10
C THR A 61 10.42 12.82 2.36
N GLY A 62 10.40 12.83 1.02
CA GLY A 62 11.59 13.23 0.24
C GLY A 62 12.15 14.57 0.73
N GLY A 63 13.39 14.91 0.37
CA GLY A 63 13.99 16.19 0.77
C GLY A 63 13.05 17.37 0.48
N TRP A 64 13.21 18.48 1.21
CA TRP A 64 12.28 19.62 1.28
C TRP A 64 11.65 20.05 -0.08
N LYS A 65 12.41 19.99 -1.18
CA LYS A 65 11.94 20.29 -2.55
C LYS A 65 10.83 19.35 -3.07
N GLY A 66 10.89 18.06 -2.73
CA GLY A 66 9.89 17.06 -3.15
C GLY A 66 8.58 17.15 -2.37
N ILE A 67 8.65 17.56 -1.10
CA ILE A 67 7.48 17.84 -0.24
C ILE A 67 6.67 18.99 -0.85
N ILE A 68 7.33 20.12 -1.14
CA ILE A 68 6.65 21.32 -1.68
C ILE A 68 5.93 21.02 -3.00
N ARG A 69 6.57 20.33 -3.96
CA ARG A 69 5.93 20.02 -5.25
C ARG A 69 4.74 19.08 -5.10
N THR A 70 4.87 18.08 -4.22
CA THR A 70 3.84 17.05 -4.04
C THR A 70 2.62 17.59 -3.29
N ASP A 71 2.84 18.41 -2.25
CA ASP A 71 1.77 19.01 -1.46
C ASP A 71 0.95 20.03 -2.27
N LEU A 72 1.59 20.77 -3.19
CA LEU A 72 0.89 21.70 -4.09
C LEU A 72 -0.08 20.99 -5.05
N HIS A 73 0.30 19.82 -5.59
CA HIS A 73 -0.61 19.03 -6.43
C HIS A 73 -1.75 18.39 -5.63
N ASP A 74 -1.53 18.11 -4.34
CA ASP A 74 -2.54 17.51 -3.49
C ASP A 74 -3.60 18.52 -3.01
N PHE A 75 -3.30 19.82 -3.01
CA PHE A 75 -4.26 20.88 -2.63
C PHE A 75 -5.57 20.80 -3.44
N TYR A 76 -5.51 20.43 -4.72
CA TYR A 76 -6.69 20.24 -5.56
C TYR A 76 -7.65 19.16 -5.05
N SER A 77 -7.17 18.23 -4.21
CA SER A 77 -8.00 17.20 -3.59
C SER A 77 -8.65 17.64 -2.26
N TRP A 78 -8.15 18.71 -1.63
CA TRP A 78 -8.64 19.18 -0.32
C TRP A 78 -10.12 19.58 -0.29
N PRO A 79 -10.72 20.17 -1.35
CA PRO A 79 -12.15 20.47 -1.35
C PRO A 79 -13.04 19.24 -1.61
N THR A 80 -12.48 18.06 -1.87
CA THR A 80 -13.25 16.84 -2.12
C THR A 80 -13.59 16.10 -0.84
N SER A 81 -14.56 15.17 -0.89
CA SER A 81 -14.92 14.32 0.24
C SER A 81 -13.85 13.28 0.64
N THR A 82 -12.83 13.08 -0.19
CA THR A 82 -11.73 12.13 0.06
C THR A 82 -10.37 12.78 -0.25
N PRO A 83 -9.90 13.73 0.58
CA PRO A 83 -8.67 14.46 0.30
C PRO A 83 -7.43 13.56 0.37
N VAL A 84 -6.46 13.86 -0.49
CA VAL A 84 -5.14 13.21 -0.51
C VAL A 84 -4.25 13.89 0.52
N ILE A 85 -3.92 13.15 1.57
CA ILE A 85 -3.13 13.64 2.71
C ILE A 85 -1.92 12.74 2.91
N LYS A 86 -0.90 12.91 2.08
CA LYS A 86 0.22 11.95 1.99
C LYS A 86 1.13 11.90 3.22
N TYR A 87 1.05 12.87 4.13
CA TYR A 87 1.77 12.82 5.41
C TYR A 87 1.22 11.74 6.35
N GLU A 88 -0.04 11.33 6.16
CA GLU A 88 -0.67 10.29 6.98
C GLU A 88 -0.29 8.88 6.54
N TRP A 89 0.13 8.73 5.28
CA TRP A 89 0.36 7.45 4.63
C TRP A 89 1.60 6.75 5.19
N PHE A 90 1.59 5.42 5.13
CA PHE A 90 2.77 4.61 5.43
C PHE A 90 3.41 4.09 4.15
N ALA A 91 4.71 3.81 4.22
CA ALA A 91 5.39 3.06 3.18
C ALA A 91 5.38 1.56 3.51
N LEU A 92 5.33 0.74 2.46
CA LEU A 92 5.34 -0.71 2.54
C LEU A 92 6.64 -1.21 1.91
N TYR A 93 7.60 -1.60 2.74
CA TYR A 93 8.90 -2.09 2.29
C TYR A 93 8.93 -3.60 2.34
N ARG A 94 9.27 -4.24 1.24
CA ARG A 94 9.30 -5.70 1.16
C ARG A 94 10.39 -6.24 2.10
N ASP A 95 10.07 -7.32 2.81
CA ASP A 95 11.03 -8.07 3.61
C ASP A 95 11.75 -9.09 2.72
N ASP A 96 12.61 -8.58 1.84
CA ASP A 96 13.44 -9.36 0.91
C ASP A 96 14.95 -9.24 1.23
N GLY A 97 15.26 -8.70 2.41
CA GLY A 97 16.63 -8.44 2.88
C GLY A 97 17.20 -7.09 2.48
N ARG A 98 16.61 -6.36 1.53
CA ARG A 98 17.05 -4.99 1.17
C ARG A 98 16.29 -3.91 1.94
N ILE A 99 15.02 -4.16 2.30
CA ILE A 99 14.15 -3.24 3.06
C ILE A 99 14.18 -1.83 2.45
N ASP A 100 13.82 -1.76 1.17
CA ASP A 100 13.77 -0.51 0.40
C ASP A 100 12.42 -0.37 -0.33
N ASP A 101 12.31 0.68 -1.15
CA ASP A 101 11.06 1.12 -1.78
C ASP A 101 10.93 0.68 -3.24
N HIS A 102 11.76 -0.26 -3.72
CA HIS A 102 11.76 -0.72 -5.10
C HIS A 102 12.07 -2.21 -5.19
N MET A 103 11.59 -2.84 -6.26
CA MET A 103 11.80 -4.26 -6.50
C MET A 103 11.64 -4.57 -7.98
N TRP A 104 12.12 -5.73 -8.40
CA TRP A 104 11.99 -6.21 -9.77
C TRP A 104 11.07 -7.42 -9.79
N VAL A 105 10.04 -7.38 -10.64
CA VAL A 105 9.12 -8.49 -10.90
C VAL A 105 9.11 -8.72 -12.40
N ASN A 106 9.61 -9.87 -12.85
CA ASN A 106 9.69 -10.21 -14.28
C ASN A 106 10.26 -9.08 -15.15
N ASN A 107 11.42 -8.53 -14.75
CA ASN A 107 12.10 -7.42 -15.42
C ASN A 107 11.34 -6.08 -15.41
N VAL A 108 10.24 -5.98 -14.67
CA VAL A 108 9.52 -4.73 -14.43
C VAL A 108 9.88 -4.19 -13.05
N GLU A 109 10.38 -2.96 -13.01
CA GLU A 109 10.58 -2.24 -11.77
C GLU A 109 9.23 -1.86 -11.15
N ARG A 110 9.02 -2.23 -9.90
CA ARG A 110 7.84 -1.91 -9.09
C ARG A 110 8.31 -1.31 -7.77
N GLY A 111 7.47 -0.54 -7.10
CA GLY A 111 7.86 0.06 -5.83
C GLY A 111 6.97 1.22 -5.42
N SER A 112 7.49 2.07 -4.54
CA SER A 112 6.78 3.22 -3.98
C SER A 112 5.45 2.82 -3.32
N PHE A 113 5.34 1.59 -2.82
CA PHE A 113 4.10 1.06 -2.28
C PHE A 113 3.73 1.74 -0.97
N ARG A 114 2.45 2.08 -0.85
CA ARG A 114 1.91 2.78 0.32
C ARG A 114 0.69 2.06 0.88
N LEU A 115 0.46 2.26 2.16
CA LEU A 115 -0.83 2.02 2.80
C LEU A 115 -1.52 3.38 2.95
N HIS A 116 -2.67 3.56 2.31
CA HIS A 116 -3.38 4.84 2.29
C HIS A 116 -4.89 4.69 2.03
N PRO A 117 -5.73 5.68 2.35
CA PRO A 117 -7.12 5.68 1.92
C PRO A 117 -7.25 6.09 0.45
N ARG A 118 -8.36 5.74 -0.19
CA ARG A 118 -8.64 6.22 -1.55
C ARG A 118 -8.66 7.75 -1.60
N GLY A 119 -8.04 8.29 -2.65
CA GLY A 119 -8.24 9.67 -3.05
C GLY A 119 -9.49 9.84 -3.92
N PRO A 120 -9.73 11.05 -4.46
CA PRO A 120 -10.95 11.36 -5.23
C PRO A 120 -11.09 10.49 -6.49
N LEU A 121 -9.96 10.23 -7.15
CA LEU A 121 -9.89 9.42 -8.37
C LEU A 121 -9.77 7.91 -8.08
N GLY A 122 -9.64 7.49 -6.82
CA GLY A 122 -9.54 6.07 -6.46
C GLY A 122 -8.34 5.33 -7.06
N VAL A 123 -7.29 6.03 -7.49
CA VAL A 123 -6.09 5.43 -8.10
C VAL A 123 -5.26 4.67 -7.07
N SER A 124 -4.81 3.47 -7.42
CA SER A 124 -3.81 2.69 -6.68
C SER A 124 -2.78 2.13 -7.65
N LEU A 125 -1.55 2.66 -7.61
CA LEU A 125 -0.46 2.19 -8.48
C LEU A 125 0.32 1.06 -7.80
N GLY A 126 -0.39 -0.02 -7.44
CA GLY A 126 0.16 -1.11 -6.64
C GLY A 126 0.26 -0.82 -5.15
N CYS A 127 -0.43 0.21 -4.64
CA CYS A 127 -0.52 0.45 -3.20
C CYS A 127 -1.58 -0.47 -2.56
N ILE A 128 -1.60 -0.59 -1.23
CA ILE A 128 -2.77 -1.10 -0.50
C ILE A 128 -3.65 0.10 -0.18
N THR A 129 -4.77 0.22 -0.89
CA THR A 129 -5.66 1.38 -0.81
C THR A 129 -6.97 1.02 -0.13
N LEU A 130 -7.29 1.69 0.98
CA LEU A 130 -8.52 1.46 1.73
C LEU A 130 -9.70 2.17 1.06
N GLN A 131 -10.83 1.49 0.95
CA GLN A 131 -12.05 2.07 0.39
C GLN A 131 -12.60 3.21 1.25
N HIS A 132 -12.53 3.08 2.58
CA HIS A 132 -13.04 4.10 3.49
C HIS A 132 -11.91 4.78 4.26
N ARG A 133 -11.97 6.12 4.34
CA ARG A 133 -10.98 6.91 5.09
C ARG A 133 -11.07 6.64 6.59
N THR A 134 -12.26 6.37 7.12
CA THR A 134 -12.47 5.99 8.52
C THR A 134 -11.70 4.73 8.90
N ASP A 135 -11.73 3.71 8.03
CA ASP A 135 -11.00 2.46 8.21
C ASP A 135 -9.49 2.70 8.25
N PHE A 136 -9.00 3.51 7.32
CA PHE A 136 -7.59 3.93 7.31
C PHE A 136 -7.20 4.67 8.59
N ILE A 137 -8.04 5.59 9.09
CA ILE A 137 -7.78 6.32 10.34
C ILE A 137 -7.71 5.34 11.52
N ALA A 138 -8.62 4.37 11.60
CA ALA A 138 -8.60 3.34 12.65
C ALA A 138 -7.31 2.51 12.61
N ILE A 139 -6.92 2.02 11.42
CA ILE A 139 -5.65 1.28 11.23
C ILE A 139 -4.46 2.17 11.61
N ARG A 140 -4.45 3.43 11.17
CA ARG A 140 -3.37 4.38 11.45
C ARG A 140 -3.20 4.63 12.96
N GLN A 141 -4.31 4.85 13.68
CA GLN A 141 -4.26 5.03 15.14
C GLN A 141 -3.72 3.79 15.85
N ALA A 142 -4.13 2.60 15.41
CA ALA A 142 -3.61 1.34 15.94
C ALA A 142 -2.11 1.15 15.68
N LEU A 143 -1.64 1.49 14.47
CA LEU A 143 -0.21 1.42 14.11
C LEU A 143 0.62 2.39 14.95
N LEU A 144 0.18 3.64 15.11
CA LEU A 144 0.92 4.64 15.88
C LEU A 144 0.96 4.38 17.38
N SER A 145 -0.02 3.66 17.92
CA SER A 145 -0.07 3.28 19.35
C SER A 145 0.69 1.99 19.64
N THR A 146 1.19 1.30 18.62
CA THR A 146 1.88 0.03 18.74
C THR A 146 3.39 0.20 18.95
N SER A 147 3.99 -0.67 19.76
CA SER A 147 5.44 -0.77 19.89
C SER A 147 6.09 -1.11 18.55
N GLN A 148 7.06 -0.31 18.14
CA GLN A 148 7.76 -0.47 16.87
C GLN A 148 8.94 -1.45 16.99
N VAL A 149 9.28 -2.12 15.90
CA VAL A 149 10.44 -3.01 15.78
C VAL A 149 11.51 -2.33 14.93
N LYS A 150 12.74 -2.28 15.43
CA LYS A 150 13.88 -1.76 14.67
C LYS A 150 14.32 -2.79 13.62
N LEU A 151 14.34 -2.36 12.36
CA LEU A 151 14.79 -3.16 11.22
C LEU A 151 16.32 -3.09 11.07
N ARG A 152 16.88 -3.97 10.23
CA ARG A 152 18.34 -4.08 10.00
C ARG A 152 18.96 -2.79 9.44
N ASN A 153 18.22 -2.03 8.65
CA ASN A 153 18.64 -0.73 8.11
C ASN A 153 18.38 0.44 9.07
N GLY A 154 17.95 0.17 10.31
CA GLY A 154 17.70 1.18 11.34
C GLY A 154 16.32 1.83 11.29
N LEU A 155 15.49 1.55 10.27
CA LEU A 155 14.11 2.01 10.24
C LEU A 155 13.28 1.36 11.34
N MET A 156 12.22 2.05 11.75
CA MET A 156 11.25 1.52 12.71
C MET A 156 10.00 1.05 11.97
N SER A 157 9.65 -0.22 12.16
CA SER A 157 8.45 -0.84 11.63
C SER A 157 7.33 -0.82 12.66
N PHE A 158 6.15 -0.34 12.25
CA PHE A 158 4.93 -0.35 13.07
C PHE A 158 4.25 -1.73 13.09
N GLY A 159 4.58 -2.58 12.12
CA GLY A 159 3.93 -3.86 11.89
C GLY A 159 4.24 -4.40 10.49
N THR A 160 3.64 -5.54 10.16
CA THR A 160 3.82 -6.20 8.86
C THR A 160 2.49 -6.54 8.21
N ILE A 161 2.44 -6.50 6.88
CA ILE A 161 1.33 -7.03 6.07
C ILE A 161 1.89 -8.11 5.16
N GLU A 162 1.33 -9.32 5.25
CA GLU A 162 1.57 -10.37 4.27
C GLU A 162 0.59 -10.20 3.10
N VAL A 163 1.11 -10.09 1.89
CA VAL A 163 0.31 -10.06 0.67
C VAL A 163 0.24 -11.47 0.12
N VAL A 164 -0.99 -11.96 -0.06
CA VAL A 164 -1.29 -13.28 -0.63
C VAL A 164 -2.04 -13.10 -1.94
N LEU A 165 -1.54 -13.71 -3.01
CA LEU A 165 -2.21 -13.77 -4.31
C LEU A 165 -3.13 -14.99 -4.33
N ASN A 166 -4.44 -14.75 -4.42
CA ASN A 166 -5.48 -15.78 -4.46
C ASN A 166 -6.52 -15.47 -5.55
N GLY A 167 -6.03 -15.33 -6.78
CA GLY A 167 -6.83 -15.06 -7.97
C GLY A 167 -6.28 -15.80 -9.19
N SER A 168 -6.80 -15.46 -10.36
CA SER A 168 -6.32 -15.97 -11.64
C SER A 168 -4.83 -15.68 -11.82
N LYS A 169 -4.11 -16.69 -12.31
CA LYS A 169 -2.70 -16.54 -12.70
C LYS A 169 -2.51 -15.81 -14.02
N THR A 170 -3.59 -15.62 -14.79
CA THR A 170 -3.54 -14.94 -16.07
C THR A 170 -3.88 -13.46 -15.91
N CYS A 171 -3.14 -12.61 -16.62
CA CYS A 171 -3.48 -11.19 -16.75
C CYS A 171 -4.33 -10.98 -18.01
N PRO A 172 -5.52 -10.35 -17.94
CA PRO A 172 -6.47 -10.25 -19.06
C PRO A 172 -5.94 -9.60 -20.33
N SER A 173 -4.90 -8.76 -20.23
CA SER A 173 -4.32 -8.00 -21.35
C SER A 173 -2.95 -8.52 -21.80
N GLY A 174 -2.51 -9.69 -21.29
CA GLY A 174 -1.12 -10.10 -21.35
C GLY A 174 -0.25 -9.30 -20.38
N VAL A 175 0.80 -9.92 -19.85
CA VAL A 175 1.94 -9.20 -19.28
C VAL A 175 3.04 -9.23 -20.32
#